data_AF-A0A7V9IGR6-F1
#
_entry.id   AF-A0A7V9IGR6-F1
#
_cell.length_a   1.000
_cell.length_b   1.000
_cell.length_c   1.000
_cell.angle_alpha   90.00
_cell.angle_beta   90.00
_cell.angle_gamma   90.00
#
_symmetry.space_group_name_H-M   'P 1'
#
loop_
_entity.id
_entity.type
_entity.pdbx_description
1 polymer ?
#
loop_
_entity_poly.entity_id
_entity_poly.type
_entity_poly.pdbx_seq_one_letter_code
_entity_poly.pdbx_strand_id
1 'polypeptide(L)' 'YAPELPDPDLLIRTSGEVRLSNFMLWQLAYAELVFTDTLWPDFGDAEMRRAIADYASRRRRFGGR' A
#
# COMPACT_ATOMS: atom_id res chain seq x y z
N TYR A 1 12.25 -9.62 -11.41
CA TYR A 1 10.95 -9.35 -12.04
C TYR A 1 10.14 -10.63 -11.93
N ALA A 2 8.96 -10.58 -11.31
CA ALA A 2 8.11 -11.74 -11.10
C ALA A 2 6.82 -11.56 -11.91
N PRO A 3 6.82 -11.93 -13.20
CA PRO A 3 5.73 -11.63 -14.14
C PRO A 3 4.39 -12.29 -13.77
N GLU A 4 4.42 -13.32 -12.93
CA GLU A 4 3.23 -14.04 -12.49
C GLU A 4 2.53 -13.40 -11.29
N LEU A 5 3.18 -12.43 -10.63
CA LEU A 5 2.55 -11.67 -9.55
C LEU A 5 1.69 -10.55 -10.15
N PRO A 6 0.41 -10.43 -9.75
CA PRO A 6 -0.41 -9.30 -10.14
C PRO A 6 0.15 -8.00 -9.58
N ASP A 7 -0.19 -6.88 -10.22
CA ASP A 7 0.14 -5.56 -9.71
C ASP A 7 -0.53 -5.35 -8.34
N PRO A 8 0.19 -4.85 -7.32
CA PRO A 8 -0.39 -4.60 -6.02
C PRO A 8 -1.48 -3.53 -6.08
N ASP A 9 -2.59 -3.80 -5.40
CA ASP A 9 -3.66 -2.83 -5.20
C ASP A 9 -3.30 -1.76 -4.14
N LEU A 10 -2.52 -2.14 -3.13
CA LEU A 10 -2.21 -1.34 -1.95
C LEU A 10 -0.76 -1.58 -1.51
N LEU A 11 -0.01 -0.49 -1.31
CA LEU A 11 1.27 -0.49 -0.60
C LEU A 11 1.11 0.18 0.77
N ILE A 12 1.56 -0.50 1.82
CA ILE A 12 1.68 0.08 3.16
C ILE A 12 3.16 0.30 3.49
N ARG A 13 3.53 1.53 3.85
CA ARG A 13 4.88 1.88 4.28
C ARG A 13 4.87 2.44 5.71
N THR A 14 5.60 1.75 6.57
CA THR A 14 5.79 2.09 7.99
C THR A 14 6.86 3.17 8.19
N SER A 15 7.06 3.58 9.44
CA SER A 15 8.10 4.49 9.94
C SER A 15 7.99 5.96 9.51
N GLY A 16 6.83 6.41 9.05
CA GLY A 16 6.55 7.82 8.73
C GLY A 16 7.19 8.34 7.44
N GLU A 17 7.82 7.46 6.66
CA GLU A 17 8.61 7.87 5.50
C GLU A 17 7.77 7.94 4.23
N VAL A 18 7.58 9.14 3.67
CA VAL A 18 6.79 9.37 2.45
C VAL A 18 7.67 9.22 1.19
N ARG A 19 8.10 7.99 0.92
CA ARG A 19 8.87 7.64 -0.29
C ARG A 19 8.65 6.19 -0.68
N LEU A 20 8.99 5.82 -1.92
CA LEU A 20 8.97 4.41 -2.36
C LEU A 20 10.32 3.71 -2.19
N SER A 21 11.42 4.47 -2.10
CA SER A 21 12.78 3.92 -2.00
C SER A 21 13.10 2.87 -3.08
N ASN A 22 12.70 3.14 -4.32
CA ASN A 22 12.93 2.25 -5.47
C ASN A 22 12.28 0.85 -5.33
N PHE A 23 11.22 0.72 -4.52
CA PHE A 23 10.46 -0.51 -4.39
C PHE A 23 9.34 -0.57 -5.44
N MET A 24 9.31 -1.63 -6.25
CA MET A 24 8.22 -1.99 -7.20
C MET A 24 7.67 -0.82 -8.03
N LEU A 25 8.53 0.06 -8.55
CA LEU A 25 8.12 1.31 -9.20
C LEU A 25 7.08 1.14 -10.31
N TRP A 26 7.22 0.10 -11.14
CA TRP A 26 6.30 -0.16 -12.24
C TRP A 26 4.97 -0.74 -11.76
N GLN A 27 5.05 -1.75 -10.90
CA GLN A 27 3.87 -2.45 -10.40
C GLN A 27 2.99 -1.55 -9.52
N LEU A 28 3.59 -0.54 -8.88
CA LEU A 28 2.88 0.41 -8.02
C LEU A 28 2.30 1.62 -8.77
N ALA A 29 2.39 1.66 -10.11
CA ALA A 29 1.93 2.81 -10.90
C ALA A 29 0.46 3.18 -10.66
N TYR A 30 -0.37 2.19 -10.30
CA TYR A 30 -1.80 2.37 -10.00
C TYR A 30 -2.19 1.92 -8.58
N ALA A 31 -1.21 1.54 -7.75
CA ALA A 31 -1.47 1.12 -6.38
C ALA A 31 -1.86 2.33 -5.52
N GLU A 32 -2.76 2.11 -4.55
CA GLU A 32 -2.95 3.07 -3.47
C GLU A 32 -1.77 3.00 -2.49
N LEU A 33 -1.35 4.16 -1.98
CA LEU A 33 -0.22 4.26 -1.07
C LEU A 33 -0.70 4.70 0.31
N VAL A 34 -0.41 3.89 1.32
CA VAL A 34 -0.65 4.21 2.74
C VAL A 34 0.71 4.36 3.43
N PHE A 35 0.92 5.52 4.03
CA PHE A 35 2.08 5.79 4.88
C PHE A 35 1.61 5.86 6.33
N THR A 36 2.34 5.22 7.23
CA THR A 36 2.03 5.21 8.67
C THR A 36 3.27 5.47 9.49
N ASP A 37 3.11 6.23 10.57
CA ASP A 37 4.17 6.53 11.53
C ASP A 37 4.55 5.33 12.41
N THR A 38 3.70 4.29 12.46
CA THR A 38 3.99 3.04 13.17
C THR A 38 5.29 2.43 12.67
N LEU A 39 6.22 2.11 13.56
CA LEU A 39 7.47 1.44 13.23
C LEU A 39 7.21 -0.03 12.87
N TRP A 40 8.05 -0.62 12.01
CA TRP A 40 7.86 -2.01 11.58
C TRP A 40 7.73 -3.03 12.73
N PRO A 41 8.54 -2.98 13.81
CA PRO A 41 8.38 -3.90 14.94
C PRO A 41 7.04 -3.78 15.68
N ASP A 42 6.39 -2.61 15.59
CA ASP A 42 5.13 -2.30 16.24
C ASP A 42 3.92 -2.45 15.30
N PHE A 43 4.16 -2.77 14.02
CA PHE A 43 3.10 -2.92 13.03
C PHE A 43 2.53 -4.34 13.09
N GLY A 44 1.29 -4.49 13.59
CA GLY A 44 0.63 -5.77 13.78
C GLY A 44 -0.63 -5.96 12.94
N ASP A 45 -1.39 -7.01 13.29
CA ASP A 45 -2.65 -7.39 12.63
C ASP A 45 -3.71 -6.27 12.72
N ALA A 46 -3.75 -5.52 13.83
CA ALA A 46 -4.70 -4.42 14.01
C ALA A 46 -4.45 -3.27 13.02
N GLU A 47 -3.19 -2.86 12.86
CA GLU A 47 -2.75 -1.82 11.93
C GLU A 47 -2.98 -2.26 10.48
N MET A 48 -2.70 -3.53 10.17
CA MET A 48 -2.96 -4.10 8.86
C MET A 48 -4.45 -4.09 8.52
N ARG A 49 -5.32 -4.53 9.44
CA ARG A 49 -6.78 -4.48 9.27
C ARG A 49 -7.28 -3.06 9.08
N ARG A 50 -6.73 -2.10 9.84
CA ARG A 50 -7.07 -0.68 9.68
C ARG A 50 -6.72 -0.19 8.28
N ALA A 51 -5.51 -0.46 7.80
CA ALA A 51 -5.08 -0.05 6.47
C ALA A 51 -5.94 -0.67 5.35
N ILE A 52 -6.34 -1.94 5.49
CA ILE A 52 -7.24 -2.61 4.54
C ILE A 52 -8.66 -2.02 4.59
N ALA A 53 -9.19 -1.74 5.78
CA ALA A 53 -10.50 -1.12 5.94
C ALA A 53 -10.53 0.29 5.33
N ASP A 54 -9.47 1.07 5.56
CA ASP A 54 -9.30 2.39 4.97
C ASP A 54 -9.27 2.32 3.44
N TYR A 55 -8.50 1.38 2.87
CA TYR A 55 -8.48 1.10 1.43
C TYR A 55 -9.86 0.74 0.89
N ALA A 56 -10.57 -0.20 1.54
CA ALA A 56 -11.89 -0.65 1.12
C ALA A 56 -12.97 0.45 1.20
N SER A 57 -12.82 1.41 2.12
CA SER A 57 -13.77 2.51 2.28
C SER A 57 -13.68 3.59 1.20
N ARG A 58 -12.58 3.64 0.43
CA ARG A 58 -12.33 4.70 -0.56
C ARG A 58 -13.18 4.50 -1.80
N ARG A 59 -13.80 5.60 -2.25
CA ARG A 59 -14.60 5.60 -3.47
C ARG A 59 -13.67 5.59 -4.68
N ARG A 60 -13.62 4.46 -5.39
CA ARG A 60 -12.85 4.34 -6.64
C ARG A 60 -13.33 5.37 -7.66
N ARG A 61 -12.38 6.08 -8.28
CA ARG A 61 -12.65 6.96 -9.42
C ARG A 61 -12.89 6.11 -10.66
N PHE A 62 -13.83 6.53 -11.50
CA PHE A 62 -14.15 5.83 -12.75
C PHE A 62 -12.89 5.71 -13.63
N GLY A 63 -12.60 4.51 -14.14
CA GLY A 63 -11.42 4.25 -14.99
C GLY A 63 -10.26 3.53 -14.31
N GLY A 64 -10.31 3.32 -13.00
CA GLY A 64 -9.51 2.29 -12.32
C GLY A 64 -10.26 0.97 -12.34
N ARG A 65 -9.55 -0.15 -12.54
CA ARG A 65 -10.12 -1.50 -12.51
C ARG A 65 -10.82 -1.82 -11.19
#